data_AF-A0A0P0RJS3-F1
#
_entry.id   AF-A0A0P0RJS3-F1
#
_cell.length_a   1.000
_cell.length_b   1.000
_cell.length_c   1.000
_cell.angle_alpha   90.00
_cell.angle_beta   90.00
_cell.angle_gamma   90.00
#
_symmetry.space_group_name_H-M   'P 1'
#
loop_
_entity.id
_entity.type
_entity.pdbx_description
1 polymer ?
#
loop_
_entity_poly.entity_id
_entity_poly.type
_entity_poly.pdbx_seq_one_letter_code
_entity_poly.pdbx_strand_id
1 'polypeptide(L)'
;MNATDQGFFAHVAEASSRLRTAVIVATIAVALTGCGGGGTDNAASARTVANKAVASPATPAAEKSTARLVAPQHAHFQGKTYTQWVVSFWQWVNGIDNGPFYPNPLVSCSRPISAGQSGSVWYWATPSPYFHALGVPNAPQVCDQSADVVPAGTSILLATLDTFSSTLLPPGAYTPTKPAGERAIAERFADRIQDMFVTIDNVPVNDIESYRFSTDRFTFTAAFRWVFGLPEQIYGTGTGAANGYYLMLRPLPAGPHTIHYGGRFHYLAGDFGPGRPPPDYVVDVTLLVTVAP
;
A
#
# COMPACT_ATOMS: atom_id res chain seq x y z
N MET A 1 -24.63 21.69 30.65
CA MET A 1 -24.48 20.22 30.70
C MET A 1 -23.93 19.88 32.07
N ASN A 2 -24.73 19.19 32.89
CA ASN A 2 -24.41 18.94 34.31
C ASN A 2 -23.47 17.73 34.48
N ALA A 3 -22.71 17.75 35.58
CA ALA A 3 -21.63 16.84 35.95
C ALA A 3 -22.03 15.36 36.18
N THR A 4 -23.23 14.95 35.78
CA THR A 4 -23.75 13.58 35.94
C THR A 4 -23.55 12.71 34.68
N ASP A 5 -23.30 13.32 33.52
CA ASP A 5 -23.06 12.57 32.26
C ASP A 5 -21.62 12.03 32.15
N GLN A 6 -20.67 12.50 32.96
CA GLN A 6 -19.27 12.03 32.88
C GLN A 6 -19.03 10.67 33.56
N GLY A 7 -19.94 10.20 34.42
CA GLY A 7 -19.82 8.91 35.10
C GLY A 7 -20.22 7.71 34.24
N PHE A 8 -21.12 7.88 33.28
CA PHE A 8 -21.64 6.77 32.47
C PHE A 8 -20.69 6.37 31.33
N PHE A 9 -19.91 7.32 30.79
CA PHE A 9 -18.94 7.05 29.73
C PHE A 9 -17.65 6.37 30.23
N ALA A 10 -17.30 6.51 31.52
CA ALA A 10 -16.13 5.85 32.09
C ALA A 10 -16.30 4.33 32.27
N HIS A 11 -17.51 3.85 32.59
CA HIS A 11 -17.76 2.41 32.79
C HIS A 11 -17.99 1.61 31.51
N VAL A 12 -18.35 2.27 30.39
CA VAL A 12 -18.47 1.58 29.09
C VAL A 12 -17.10 1.43 28.41
N ALA A 13 -16.14 2.32 28.70
CA ALA A 13 -14.78 2.26 28.16
C ALA A 13 -13.89 1.20 28.86
N GLU A 14 -14.11 0.88 30.14
CA GLU A 14 -13.35 -0.16 30.84
C GLU A 14 -13.84 -1.60 30.56
N ALA A 15 -15.11 -1.78 30.16
CA ALA A 15 -15.69 -3.09 29.92
C ALA A 15 -15.28 -3.74 28.57
N SER A 16 -14.74 -2.97 27.63
CA SER A 16 -14.29 -3.48 26.31
C SER A 16 -12.82 -3.92 26.27
N SER A 17 -12.03 -3.61 27.31
CA SER A 17 -10.61 -3.99 27.43
C SER A 17 -10.39 -5.37 28.06
N ARG A 18 -11.43 -6.06 28.54
CA ARG A 18 -11.29 -7.36 29.20
C ARG A 18 -12.30 -8.38 28.69
N LEU A 19 -12.11 -8.88 27.46
CA LEU A 19 -12.56 -10.23 27.10
C LEU A 19 -11.94 -10.64 25.76
N ARG A 20 -10.93 -11.52 25.79
CA ARG A 20 -10.62 -12.57 24.79
C ARG A 20 -9.33 -13.29 25.18
N THR A 21 -9.37 -13.98 26.32
CA THR A 21 -8.48 -15.13 26.53
C THR A 21 -9.32 -16.37 26.25
N ALA A 22 -9.36 -16.80 24.99
CA ALA A 22 -9.89 -18.11 24.64
C ALA A 22 -8.70 -19.03 24.41
N VAL A 23 -8.50 -19.93 25.38
CA VAL A 23 -7.55 -21.04 25.36
C VAL A 23 -7.90 -21.95 24.17
N ILE A 24 -7.01 -22.05 23.19
CA ILE A 24 -7.06 -23.11 22.18
C ILE A 24 -6.26 -24.29 22.73
N VAL A 25 -6.99 -25.33 23.14
CA VAL A 25 -6.46 -26.66 23.44
C VAL A 25 -6.00 -27.28 22.12
N ALA A 26 -4.69 -27.41 21.92
CA ALA A 26 -4.14 -28.21 20.83
C ALA A 26 -4.19 -29.69 21.23
N THR A 27 -5.16 -30.41 20.69
CA THR A 27 -5.20 -31.88 20.71
C THR A 27 -4.12 -32.41 19.77
N ILE A 28 -3.07 -32.99 20.35
CA ILE A 28 -2.07 -33.78 19.66
C ILE A 28 -2.71 -35.13 19.29
N ALA A 29 -2.90 -35.37 17.99
CA ALA A 29 -3.18 -36.69 17.46
C ALA A 29 -1.88 -37.30 16.93
N VAL A 30 -1.34 -38.24 17.70
CA VAL A 30 -0.28 -39.17 17.31
C VAL A 30 -0.88 -40.27 16.46
N ALA A 31 -0.31 -40.51 15.28
CA ALA A 31 -0.26 -41.85 14.69
C ALA A 31 0.84 -41.89 13.61
N LEU A 32 1.92 -42.63 13.88
CA LEU A 32 2.47 -43.65 13.00
C LEU A 32 3.48 -44.48 13.81
N THR A 33 3.00 -45.64 14.26
CA THR A 33 3.76 -46.88 14.47
C THR A 33 4.58 -47.22 13.23
N GLY A 34 5.79 -47.78 13.25
CA GLY A 34 6.63 -48.31 14.33
C GLY A 34 7.88 -49.00 13.73
N CYS A 35 8.80 -49.38 14.63
CA CYS A 35 9.85 -50.43 14.58
C CYS A 35 10.67 -50.65 13.30
N GLY A 36 11.99 -50.80 13.30
CA GLY A 36 13.05 -51.02 14.30
C GLY A 36 14.36 -51.16 13.49
N GLY A 37 15.55 -51.41 13.99
CA GLY A 37 16.11 -51.67 15.30
C GLY A 37 17.63 -51.43 15.18
N GLY A 38 18.32 -51.40 16.32
CA GLY A 38 19.73 -51.03 16.40
C GLY A 38 20.72 -52.04 15.81
N GLY A 39 21.94 -51.56 15.62
CA GLY A 39 23.13 -52.35 15.32
C GLY A 39 24.34 -51.44 15.15
N THR A 40 25.32 -51.58 16.03
CA THR A 40 26.58 -50.83 16.07
C THR A 40 27.62 -51.38 15.09
N ASP A 41 28.63 -50.56 14.86
CA ASP A 41 30.03 -50.90 14.54
C ASP A 41 30.54 -50.82 13.08
N ASN A 42 31.57 -49.95 12.98
CA ASN A 42 32.80 -50.03 12.18
C ASN A 42 32.79 -49.78 10.66
N ALA A 43 33.37 -48.62 10.33
CA ALA A 43 34.49 -48.40 9.40
C ALA A 43 34.47 -49.09 8.02
N ALA A 44 34.34 -48.29 6.96
CA ALA A 44 35.13 -48.46 5.73
C ALA A 44 35.05 -47.23 4.79
N SER A 45 36.22 -46.63 4.56
CA SER A 45 36.77 -46.15 3.29
C SER A 45 35.91 -45.40 2.26
N ALA A 46 36.40 -44.20 1.96
CA ALA A 46 36.01 -43.31 0.88
C ALA A 46 35.92 -43.99 -0.50
N ARG A 47 34.85 -43.67 -1.23
CA ARG A 47 34.82 -43.63 -2.70
C ARG A 47 34.04 -42.40 -3.15
N THR A 48 34.79 -41.40 -3.63
CA THR A 48 34.26 -40.21 -4.29
C THR A 48 33.60 -40.63 -5.61
N VAL A 49 32.28 -40.53 -5.70
CA VAL A 49 31.56 -40.62 -6.98
C VAL A 49 31.52 -39.21 -7.57
N ALA A 50 32.35 -38.98 -8.59
CA ALA A 50 32.33 -37.74 -9.37
C ALA A 50 31.09 -37.74 -10.28
N ASN A 51 30.02 -37.06 -9.87
CA ASN A 51 28.93 -36.72 -10.77
C ASN A 51 29.36 -35.53 -11.64
N LYS A 52 29.65 -35.80 -12.92
CA LYS A 52 29.72 -34.79 -13.98
C LYS A 52 28.34 -34.13 -14.11
N ALA A 53 28.16 -32.96 -13.52
CA ALA A 53 27.06 -32.08 -13.87
C ALA A 53 27.36 -31.45 -15.24
N VAL A 54 26.55 -31.79 -16.24
CA VAL A 54 26.54 -31.09 -17.53
C VAL A 54 25.95 -29.70 -17.26
N ALA A 55 26.80 -28.68 -17.28
CA ALA A 55 26.36 -27.29 -17.27
C ALA A 55 25.67 -27.01 -18.61
N SER A 56 24.33 -26.94 -18.62
CA SER A 56 23.61 -26.31 -19.72
C SER A 56 24.04 -24.84 -19.79
N PRO A 57 24.32 -24.29 -20.99
CA PRO A 57 24.60 -22.87 -21.12
C PRO A 57 23.36 -22.09 -20.70
N ALA A 58 23.51 -21.26 -19.66
CA ALA A 58 22.49 -20.31 -19.28
C ALA A 58 22.27 -19.34 -20.44
N THR A 59 21.05 -19.35 -21.01
CA THR A 59 20.59 -18.30 -21.91
C THR A 59 20.73 -16.96 -21.17
N PRO A 60 21.32 -15.91 -21.77
CA PRO A 60 21.38 -14.61 -21.13
C PRO A 60 19.96 -14.16 -20.81
N ALA A 61 19.68 -13.90 -19.54
CA ALA A 61 18.46 -13.20 -19.14
C ALA A 61 18.44 -11.89 -19.91
N ALA A 62 17.51 -11.73 -20.85
CA ALA A 62 17.29 -10.46 -21.50
C ALA A 62 17.11 -9.42 -20.39
N GLU A 63 17.92 -8.37 -20.39
CA GLU A 63 17.68 -7.19 -19.56
C GLU A 63 16.24 -6.73 -19.81
N LYS A 64 15.32 -7.14 -18.94
CA LYS A 64 13.97 -6.59 -18.84
C LYS A 64 14.16 -5.14 -18.39
N SER A 65 14.51 -4.24 -19.30
CA SER A 65 14.63 -2.82 -18.98
C SER A 65 13.29 -2.31 -18.43
N THR A 66 13.28 -1.77 -17.21
CA THR A 66 12.10 -1.14 -16.59
C THR A 66 11.59 0.05 -17.38
N ALA A 67 12.41 0.64 -18.26
CA ALA A 67 11.97 1.67 -19.21
C ALA A 67 10.81 1.20 -20.12
N ARG A 68 10.66 -0.13 -20.29
CA ARG A 68 9.50 -0.72 -20.97
C ARG A 68 8.30 -0.96 -20.06
N LEU A 69 8.50 -1.12 -18.75
CA LEU A 69 7.43 -1.42 -17.78
C LEU A 69 6.74 -0.17 -17.23
N VAL A 70 7.45 0.96 -17.11
CA VAL A 70 6.89 2.23 -16.60
C VAL A 70 6.84 3.25 -17.74
N ALA A 71 5.72 3.96 -17.88
CA ALA A 71 5.62 5.04 -18.84
C ALA A 71 6.52 6.22 -18.42
N PRO A 72 7.27 6.86 -19.34
CA PRO A 72 8.10 8.02 -19.02
C PRO A 72 7.29 9.13 -18.34
N GLN A 73 7.89 9.80 -17.37
CA GLN A 73 7.31 10.88 -16.56
C GLN A 73 6.73 12.05 -17.38
N HIS A 74 7.23 12.28 -18.60
CA HIS A 74 6.74 13.32 -19.52
C HIS A 74 5.73 12.81 -20.55
N ALA A 75 5.34 11.53 -20.50
CA ALA A 75 4.41 10.96 -21.46
C ALA A 75 2.98 11.47 -21.24
N HIS A 76 2.27 11.68 -22.34
CA HIS A 76 0.81 11.77 -22.35
C HIS A 76 0.24 10.34 -22.46
N PHE A 77 0.14 9.64 -21.33
CA PHE A 77 -0.33 8.27 -21.29
C PHE A 77 -1.85 8.21 -21.50
N GLN A 78 -2.29 7.55 -22.57
CA GLN A 78 -3.71 7.46 -22.98
C GLN A 78 -4.41 8.84 -22.99
N GLY A 79 -3.72 9.86 -23.50
CA GLY A 79 -4.27 11.22 -23.66
C GLY A 79 -4.27 12.10 -22.42
N LYS A 80 -3.72 11.63 -21.28
CA LYS A 80 -3.58 12.41 -20.05
C LYS A 80 -2.12 12.53 -19.61
N THR A 81 -1.75 13.65 -19.02
CA THR A 81 -0.47 13.80 -18.31
C THR A 81 -0.48 13.02 -17.00
N TYR A 82 0.68 12.77 -16.40
CA TYR A 82 0.78 12.18 -15.07
C TYR A 82 -0.04 12.95 -14.02
N THR A 83 0.09 14.28 -13.97
CA THR A 83 -0.70 15.11 -13.04
C THR A 83 -2.21 14.92 -13.24
N GLN A 84 -2.69 14.79 -14.47
CA GLN A 84 -4.11 14.51 -14.73
C GLN A 84 -4.53 13.11 -14.27
N TRP A 85 -3.65 12.11 -14.38
CA TRP A 85 -3.88 10.79 -13.80
C TRP A 85 -3.89 10.80 -12.28
N VAL A 86 -3.01 11.58 -11.64
CA VAL A 86 -2.98 11.76 -10.18
C VAL A 86 -4.26 12.43 -9.68
N VAL A 87 -4.76 13.46 -10.37
CA VAL A 87 -6.07 14.04 -10.06
C VAL A 87 -7.18 12.99 -10.17
N SER A 88 -7.17 12.19 -11.24
CA SER A 88 -8.18 11.14 -11.44
C SER A 88 -8.10 10.05 -10.37
N PHE A 89 -6.89 9.69 -9.92
CA PHE A 89 -6.67 8.76 -8.80
C PHE A 89 -7.28 9.29 -7.51
N TRP A 90 -7.01 10.54 -7.15
CA TRP A 90 -7.56 11.11 -5.92
C TRP A 90 -9.07 11.31 -6.00
N GLN A 91 -9.61 11.65 -7.17
CA GLN A 91 -11.06 11.69 -7.37
C GLN A 91 -11.68 10.30 -7.18
N TRP A 92 -11.05 9.26 -7.73
CA TRP A 92 -11.47 7.87 -7.54
C TRP A 92 -11.43 7.47 -6.07
N VAL A 93 -10.26 7.55 -5.42
CA VAL A 93 -10.05 6.98 -4.08
C VAL A 93 -10.91 7.65 -3.02
N ASN A 94 -11.15 8.96 -3.13
CA ASN A 94 -12.02 9.69 -2.21
C ASN A 94 -13.51 9.41 -2.45
N GLY A 95 -13.88 9.03 -3.69
CA GLY A 95 -15.22 8.60 -4.05
C GLY A 95 -15.53 7.14 -3.68
N ILE A 96 -14.53 6.36 -3.25
CA ILE A 96 -14.73 5.00 -2.77
C ILE A 96 -15.16 5.03 -1.29
N ASP A 97 -16.33 4.47 -1.05
CA ASP A 97 -16.91 4.35 0.28
C ASP A 97 -16.14 3.35 1.17
N ASN A 98 -15.90 3.69 2.44
CA ASN A 98 -15.27 2.80 3.42
C ASN A 98 -16.30 1.84 4.05
N GLY A 99 -16.78 0.89 3.26
CA GLY A 99 -17.83 -0.05 3.66
C GLY A 99 -17.33 -1.30 4.41
N PRO A 100 -18.22 -2.05 5.08
CA PRO A 100 -17.87 -3.23 5.87
C PRO A 100 -17.45 -4.43 5.03
N PHE A 101 -17.86 -4.50 3.75
CA PHE A 101 -17.51 -5.61 2.85
C PHE A 101 -16.25 -5.32 2.05
N TYR A 102 -16.10 -4.07 1.60
CA TYR A 102 -14.92 -3.60 0.90
C TYR A 102 -14.47 -2.31 1.55
N PRO A 103 -13.45 -2.36 2.44
CA PRO A 103 -12.84 -1.15 2.94
C PRO A 103 -12.29 -0.33 1.77
N ASN A 104 -12.13 0.96 2.00
CA ASN A 104 -11.44 1.81 1.04
C ASN A 104 -10.00 1.30 0.85
N PRO A 105 -9.43 1.36 -0.37
CA PRO A 105 -8.10 0.80 -0.65
C PRO A 105 -6.97 1.49 0.13
N LEU A 106 -7.18 2.70 0.66
CA LEU A 106 -6.23 3.35 1.57
C LEU A 106 -6.16 2.71 2.96
N VAL A 107 -7.10 1.84 3.33
CA VAL A 107 -7.19 1.26 4.68
C VAL A 107 -6.63 -0.16 4.74
N SER A 108 -6.80 -0.93 3.66
CA SER A 108 -6.47 -2.35 3.63
C SER A 108 -6.18 -2.82 2.22
N CYS A 109 -5.25 -3.77 2.10
CA CYS A 109 -5.00 -4.50 0.86
C CYS A 109 -6.00 -5.63 0.59
N SER A 110 -6.96 -5.88 1.49
CA SER A 110 -7.95 -6.97 1.32
C SER A 110 -9.01 -6.66 0.27
N ARG A 111 -9.11 -5.42 -0.19
CA ARG A 111 -10.01 -5.03 -1.27
C ARG A 111 -9.47 -5.57 -2.60
N PRO A 112 -10.28 -6.29 -3.41
CA PRO A 112 -9.88 -6.74 -4.73
C PRO A 112 -9.45 -5.56 -5.62
N ILE A 113 -8.34 -5.71 -6.35
CA ILE A 113 -7.75 -4.67 -7.21
C ILE A 113 -8.69 -4.21 -8.33
N SER A 114 -9.62 -5.06 -8.76
CA SER A 114 -10.65 -4.74 -9.74
C SER A 114 -11.81 -3.89 -9.19
N ALA A 115 -11.98 -3.84 -7.86
CA ALA A 115 -13.18 -3.30 -7.26
C ALA A 115 -13.26 -1.78 -7.39
N GLY A 116 -14.27 -1.31 -8.13
CA GLY A 116 -14.50 0.12 -8.37
C GLY A 116 -13.61 0.70 -9.46
N GLN A 117 -12.99 -0.14 -10.29
CA GLN A 117 -12.19 0.29 -11.44
C GLN A 117 -13.05 0.43 -12.70
N SER A 118 -12.54 1.18 -13.68
CA SER A 118 -13.15 1.27 -15.01
C SER A 118 -12.10 1.62 -16.07
N GLY A 119 -12.35 1.24 -17.32
CA GLY A 119 -11.44 1.52 -18.43
C GLY A 119 -10.13 0.71 -18.40
N SER A 120 -9.15 1.18 -19.17
CA SER A 120 -7.85 0.54 -19.41
C SER A 120 -6.73 0.97 -18.46
N VAL A 121 -7.05 1.78 -17.45
CA VAL A 121 -6.11 2.19 -16.40
C VAL A 121 -6.78 1.96 -15.05
N TRP A 122 -6.21 1.07 -14.25
CA TRP A 122 -6.64 0.76 -12.91
C TRP A 122 -5.77 1.47 -11.89
N TYR A 123 -6.35 1.83 -10.75
CA TYR A 123 -5.65 2.51 -9.66
C TYR A 123 -5.25 1.52 -8.56
N TRP A 124 -3.98 1.54 -8.18
CA TRP A 124 -3.53 0.93 -6.94
C TRP A 124 -3.21 2.03 -5.93
N ALA A 125 -3.97 2.08 -4.83
CA ALA A 125 -3.67 2.94 -3.70
C ALA A 125 -2.90 2.14 -2.67
N THR A 126 -1.75 2.65 -2.24
CA THR A 126 -1.00 2.03 -1.15
C THR A 126 -1.82 2.09 0.14
N PRO A 127 -2.10 0.93 0.77
CA PRO A 127 -2.75 0.91 2.07
C PRO A 127 -1.91 1.72 3.06
N SER A 128 -2.52 2.79 3.55
CA SER A 128 -1.84 3.76 4.38
C SER A 128 -1.85 3.31 5.83
N PRO A 129 -0.76 3.56 6.53
CA PRO A 129 -0.51 3.05 7.87
C PRO A 129 -1.07 3.89 8.98
N TYR A 130 -1.29 5.14 8.64
CA TYR A 130 -2.14 6.02 9.38
C TYR A 130 -3.55 5.43 9.52
N PHE A 131 -4.04 4.74 8.48
CA PHE A 131 -5.32 4.03 8.52
C PHE A 131 -5.19 2.57 8.96
N HIS A 132 -3.98 2.03 9.04
CA HIS A 132 -3.79 0.60 9.22
C HIS A 132 -4.37 0.11 10.55
N ALA A 133 -5.26 -0.87 10.40
CA ALA A 133 -5.63 -1.84 11.42
C ALA A 133 -4.54 -2.93 11.59
N LEU A 134 -3.41 -2.84 10.88
CA LEU A 134 -2.26 -3.72 11.08
C LEU A 134 -1.57 -3.31 12.37
N GLY A 135 -1.66 -4.17 13.40
CA GLY A 135 -1.12 -3.91 14.74
C GLY A 135 0.40 -3.79 14.85
N VAL A 136 1.11 -3.58 13.74
CA VAL A 136 2.57 -3.44 13.67
C VAL A 136 2.95 -2.33 12.67
N PRO A 137 3.09 -1.07 13.12
CA PRO A 137 3.64 0.00 12.29
C PRO A 137 5.01 -0.40 11.73
N ASN A 138 5.33 0.06 10.51
CA ASN A 138 6.64 -0.11 9.87
C ASN A 138 7.04 -1.57 9.54
N ALA A 139 6.10 -2.52 9.57
CA ALA A 139 6.34 -3.89 9.12
C ALA A 139 6.13 -4.02 7.60
N PRO A 140 6.94 -4.83 6.88
CA PRO A 140 6.66 -5.18 5.50
C PRO A 140 5.28 -5.82 5.33
N GLN A 141 4.56 -5.42 4.29
CA GLN A 141 3.21 -5.86 3.99
C GLN A 141 3.16 -6.59 2.65
N VAL A 142 2.51 -7.75 2.62
CA VAL A 142 2.18 -8.45 1.37
C VAL A 142 0.72 -8.20 1.03
N CYS A 143 0.50 -7.60 -0.14
CA CYS A 143 -0.80 -7.37 -0.75
C CYS A 143 -1.02 -8.43 -1.82
N ASP A 144 -1.57 -9.58 -1.45
CA ASP A 144 -1.87 -10.64 -2.41
C ASP A 144 -3.19 -10.33 -3.15
N GLN A 145 -3.08 -9.98 -4.43
CA GLN A 145 -4.19 -9.77 -5.36
C GLN A 145 -4.17 -10.80 -6.49
N SER A 146 -3.38 -11.87 -6.36
CA SER A 146 -3.16 -12.85 -7.43
C SER A 146 -4.43 -13.59 -7.88
N ALA A 147 -5.44 -13.66 -7.00
CA ALA A 147 -6.75 -14.25 -7.27
C ALA A 147 -7.68 -13.33 -8.09
N ASP A 148 -7.42 -12.02 -8.13
CA ASP A 148 -8.17 -11.05 -8.92
C ASP A 148 -7.40 -10.73 -10.19
N VAL A 149 -7.86 -11.27 -11.32
CA VAL A 149 -7.12 -11.22 -12.59
C VAL A 149 -7.29 -9.86 -13.24
N VAL A 150 -6.17 -9.15 -13.38
CA VAL A 150 -6.08 -7.90 -14.15
C VAL A 150 -6.26 -8.23 -15.64
N PRO A 151 -7.22 -7.64 -16.36
CA PRO A 151 -7.42 -7.92 -17.79
C PRO A 151 -6.18 -7.57 -18.62
N ALA A 152 -5.91 -8.36 -19.66
CA ALA A 152 -4.84 -8.08 -20.60
C ALA A 152 -4.98 -6.68 -21.20
N GLY A 153 -3.86 -5.97 -21.36
CA GLY A 153 -3.87 -4.58 -21.85
C GLY A 153 -4.23 -3.52 -20.80
N THR A 154 -4.52 -3.91 -19.56
CA THR A 154 -4.80 -2.95 -18.47
C THR A 154 -3.51 -2.41 -17.88
N SER A 155 -3.41 -1.10 -17.78
CA SER A 155 -2.31 -0.38 -17.12
C SER A 155 -2.66 -0.14 -15.65
N ILE A 156 -1.66 0.03 -14.80
CA ILE A 156 -1.88 0.33 -13.37
C ILE A 156 -1.18 1.65 -13.04
N LEU A 157 -1.93 2.64 -12.54
CA LEU A 157 -1.32 3.75 -11.84
C LEU A 157 -1.06 3.32 -10.39
N LEU A 158 0.21 3.10 -10.08
CA LEU A 158 0.71 2.76 -8.77
C LEU A 158 0.95 4.05 -7.97
N ALA A 159 0.06 4.37 -7.04
CA ALA A 159 0.27 5.41 -6.04
C ALA A 159 1.06 4.80 -4.86
N THR A 160 2.29 5.26 -4.66
CA THR A 160 3.22 4.70 -3.66
C THR A 160 3.13 5.47 -2.35
N LEU A 161 4.07 6.38 -2.09
CA LEU A 161 3.99 7.33 -0.98
C LEU A 161 3.47 8.66 -1.51
N ASP A 162 2.37 9.12 -0.93
CA ASP A 162 1.77 10.38 -1.31
C ASP A 162 1.06 11.08 -0.16
N THR A 163 0.70 12.32 -0.44
CA THR A 163 0.05 13.22 0.50
C THR A 163 -1.12 13.90 -0.18
N PHE A 164 -2.16 14.14 0.59
CA PHE A 164 -3.36 14.80 0.15
C PHE A 164 -3.82 15.77 1.24
N SER A 165 -4.24 16.95 0.81
CA SER A 165 -4.89 17.94 1.65
C SER A 165 -6.19 18.36 0.99
N SER A 166 -7.20 18.65 1.80
CA SER A 166 -8.52 19.03 1.32
C SER A 166 -9.23 19.98 2.26
N THR A 167 -10.12 20.80 1.69
CA THR A 167 -11.06 21.66 2.44
C THR A 167 -12.06 20.89 3.29
N LEU A 168 -12.24 19.59 3.04
CA LEU A 168 -13.13 18.72 3.81
C LEU A 168 -12.43 18.02 4.98
N LEU A 169 -11.10 18.09 5.08
CA LEU A 169 -10.40 17.44 6.18
C LEU A 169 -10.81 18.07 7.52
N PRO A 170 -11.05 17.27 8.57
CA PRO A 170 -11.22 17.78 9.93
C PRO A 170 -10.03 18.67 10.35
N PRO A 171 -10.18 19.63 11.28
CA PRO A 171 -9.06 20.44 11.75
C PRO A 171 -7.85 19.58 12.20
N GLY A 172 -6.67 19.85 11.63
CA GLY A 172 -5.49 19.03 11.89
C GLY A 172 -4.28 19.44 11.05
N ALA A 173 -3.21 18.66 11.17
CA ALA A 173 -1.92 18.96 10.53
C ALA A 173 -1.96 18.99 9.00
N TYR A 174 -2.88 18.21 8.40
CA TYR A 174 -3.10 18.09 6.95
C TYR A 174 -4.15 19.05 6.41
N THR A 175 -4.74 19.89 7.26
CA THR A 175 -5.89 20.71 6.90
C THR A 175 -5.43 22.13 6.56
N PRO A 176 -5.85 22.69 5.42
CA PRO A 176 -5.45 24.04 5.05
C PRO A 176 -6.03 25.05 6.05
N THR A 177 -5.18 25.90 6.63
CA THR A 177 -5.60 27.00 7.52
C THR A 177 -5.80 28.33 6.79
N LYS A 178 -5.44 28.37 5.50
CA LYS A 178 -5.56 29.54 4.62
C LYS A 178 -6.37 29.14 3.38
N PRO A 179 -7.13 30.08 2.77
CA PRO A 179 -7.78 29.83 1.48
C PRO A 179 -6.77 29.33 0.45
N ALA A 180 -7.13 28.28 -0.31
CA ALA A 180 -6.27 27.63 -1.30
C ALA A 180 -4.94 27.07 -0.73
N GLY A 181 -4.90 26.72 0.56
CA GLY A 181 -3.72 26.20 1.24
C GLY A 181 -3.43 24.71 1.01
N GLU A 182 -4.30 23.96 0.32
CA GLU A 182 -4.19 22.50 0.17
C GLU A 182 -2.84 22.09 -0.42
N ARG A 183 -2.41 22.79 -1.48
CA ARG A 183 -1.16 22.48 -2.18
C ARG A 183 0.05 22.65 -1.28
N ALA A 184 0.12 23.74 -0.51
CA ALA A 184 1.23 24.01 0.40
C ALA A 184 1.34 22.93 1.49
N ILE A 185 0.20 22.41 1.97
CA ILE A 185 0.19 21.33 2.95
C ILE A 185 0.65 20.00 2.32
N ALA A 186 0.13 19.64 1.15
CA ALA A 186 0.57 18.45 0.44
C ALA A 186 2.07 18.50 0.13
N GLU A 187 2.58 19.61 -0.41
CA GLU A 187 4.01 19.81 -0.68
C GLU A 187 4.86 19.65 0.59
N ARG A 188 4.49 20.31 1.68
CA ARG A 188 5.23 20.24 2.96
C ARG A 188 5.45 18.80 3.43
N PHE A 189 4.45 17.94 3.32
CA PHE A 189 4.58 16.56 3.77
C PHE A 189 5.22 15.65 2.72
N ALA A 190 4.98 15.90 1.43
CA ALA A 190 5.62 15.14 0.37
C ALA A 190 7.13 15.42 0.28
N ASP A 191 7.60 16.62 0.68
CA ASP A 191 9.03 16.96 0.77
C ASP A 191 9.80 16.11 1.79
N ARG A 192 9.07 15.36 2.62
CA ARG A 192 9.61 14.51 3.67
C ARG A 192 9.59 13.03 3.31
N ILE A 193 9.17 12.71 2.10
CA ILE A 193 9.27 11.36 1.56
C ILE A 193 10.72 11.11 1.16
N GLN A 194 11.30 10.03 1.67
CA GLN A 194 12.70 9.66 1.43
C GLN A 194 12.82 8.17 1.13
N ASP A 195 13.98 7.78 0.59
CA ASP A 195 14.41 6.37 0.41
C ASP A 195 13.40 5.55 -0.38
N MET A 196 12.85 6.18 -1.42
CA MET A 196 11.92 5.57 -2.32
C MET A 196 12.57 4.39 -3.04
N PHE A 197 11.84 3.29 -3.15
CA PHE A 197 12.23 2.16 -3.97
C PHE A 197 11.01 1.58 -4.67
N VAL A 198 11.23 1.06 -5.88
CA VAL A 198 10.25 0.28 -6.65
C VAL A 198 11.01 -0.76 -7.47
N THR A 199 10.57 -2.00 -7.39
CA THR A 199 11.00 -3.09 -8.27
C THR A 199 9.78 -3.78 -8.87
N ILE A 200 9.89 -4.17 -10.13
CA ILE A 200 8.85 -4.90 -10.87
C ILE A 200 9.51 -6.17 -11.42
N ASP A 201 9.04 -7.34 -11.00
CA ASP A 201 9.67 -8.64 -11.28
C ASP A 201 11.18 -8.64 -10.95
N ASN A 202 11.55 -8.07 -9.79
CA ASN A 202 12.93 -7.87 -9.32
C ASN A 202 13.78 -6.93 -10.19
N VAL A 203 13.19 -6.22 -11.15
CA VAL A 203 13.90 -5.18 -11.91
C VAL A 203 13.65 -3.82 -11.25
N PRO A 204 14.69 -3.11 -10.80
CA PRO A 204 14.53 -1.79 -10.20
C PRO A 204 14.05 -0.75 -11.22
N VAL A 205 13.08 0.07 -10.81
CA VAL A 205 12.78 1.31 -11.51
C VAL A 205 13.84 2.32 -11.10
N ASN A 206 14.60 2.84 -12.06
CA ASN A 206 15.61 3.86 -11.81
C ASN A 206 14.98 5.26 -11.82
N ASP A 207 15.66 6.23 -11.20
CA ASP A 207 15.24 7.65 -11.18
C ASP A 207 13.81 7.84 -10.65
N ILE A 208 13.50 7.18 -9.52
CA ILE A 208 12.17 7.21 -8.90
C ILE A 208 11.81 8.65 -8.47
N GLU A 209 12.81 9.44 -8.13
CA GLU A 209 12.72 10.87 -7.82
C GLU A 209 12.01 11.66 -8.93
N SER A 210 12.19 11.27 -10.20
CA SER A 210 11.53 11.89 -11.36
C SER A 210 10.03 11.59 -11.47
N TYR A 211 9.52 10.61 -10.72
CA TYR A 211 8.11 10.22 -10.68
C TYR A 211 7.33 10.90 -9.55
N ARG A 212 7.88 11.97 -8.98
CA ARG A 212 7.17 12.84 -8.04
C ARG A 212 6.28 13.82 -8.80
N PHE A 213 4.98 13.80 -8.51
CA PHE A 213 4.01 14.71 -9.14
C PHE A 213 3.22 15.47 -8.08
N SER A 214 3.05 16.76 -8.34
CA SER A 214 2.15 17.63 -7.60
C SER A 214 0.97 18.03 -8.48
N THR A 215 -0.21 18.08 -7.89
CA THR A 215 -1.41 18.61 -8.55
C THR A 215 -1.61 20.06 -8.19
N ASP A 216 -2.20 20.81 -9.12
CA ASP A 216 -2.97 22.00 -8.73
C ASP A 216 -4.21 21.59 -7.95
N ARG A 217 -4.94 22.59 -7.45
CA ARG A 217 -6.21 22.35 -6.76
C ARG A 217 -7.24 21.74 -7.72
N PHE A 218 -7.84 20.64 -7.32
CA PHE A 218 -8.90 19.96 -8.05
C PHE A 218 -10.14 19.75 -7.18
N THR A 219 -11.28 19.55 -7.84
CA THR A 219 -12.54 19.19 -7.17
C THR A 219 -12.69 17.68 -7.09
N PHE A 220 -13.25 17.19 -6.00
CA PHE A 220 -13.63 15.79 -5.82
C PHE A 220 -14.93 15.68 -5.02
N THR A 221 -15.50 14.48 -5.00
CA THR A 221 -16.65 14.14 -4.13
C THR A 221 -16.23 13.05 -3.16
N ALA A 222 -16.22 13.37 -1.87
CA ALA A 222 -16.04 12.43 -0.78
C ALA A 222 -17.26 11.52 -0.64
N ALA A 223 -17.02 10.20 -0.57
CA ALA A 223 -18.05 9.20 -0.30
C ALA A 223 -18.73 9.39 1.07
N PHE A 224 -19.89 8.78 1.28
CA PHE A 224 -20.63 8.91 2.56
C PHE A 224 -19.81 8.46 3.77
N ARG A 225 -19.12 7.31 3.68
CA ARG A 225 -18.11 6.86 4.65
C ARG A 225 -16.72 7.18 4.14
N TRP A 226 -16.43 8.46 3.95
CA TRP A 226 -15.12 8.90 3.50
C TRP A 226 -14.05 8.60 4.55
N VAL A 227 -12.94 7.98 4.15
CA VAL A 227 -11.89 7.54 5.09
C VAL A 227 -11.31 8.65 5.96
N PHE A 228 -11.20 9.87 5.42
CA PHE A 228 -10.67 11.02 6.14
C PHE A 228 -11.76 11.82 6.88
N GLY A 229 -13.03 11.51 6.66
CA GLY A 229 -14.17 12.21 7.26
C GLY A 229 -14.78 11.48 8.45
N LEU A 230 -14.21 10.34 8.87
CA LEU A 230 -14.67 9.56 10.02
C LEU A 230 -13.87 9.90 11.28
N PRO A 231 -14.51 9.89 12.46
CA PRO A 231 -15.92 9.53 12.72
C PRO A 231 -16.93 10.66 12.49
N GLU A 232 -16.51 11.87 12.12
CA GLU A 232 -17.35 13.08 12.03
C GLU A 232 -18.40 13.05 10.89
N GLN A 233 -18.37 12.01 10.05
CA GLN A 233 -19.25 11.81 8.89
C GLN A 233 -19.19 12.98 7.89
N ILE A 234 -17.98 13.43 7.56
CA ILE A 234 -17.77 14.43 6.50
C ILE A 234 -17.80 13.75 5.13
N TYR A 235 -18.67 14.24 4.24
CA TYR A 235 -18.83 13.76 2.87
C TYR A 235 -19.26 14.90 1.93
N GLY A 236 -19.34 14.63 0.63
CA GLY A 236 -19.80 15.60 -0.38
C GLY A 236 -18.68 16.27 -1.15
N THR A 237 -18.95 17.42 -1.75
CA THR A 237 -18.01 18.09 -2.66
C THR A 237 -16.99 18.94 -1.93
N GLY A 238 -15.72 18.80 -2.29
CA GLY A 238 -14.63 19.58 -1.76
C GLY A 238 -13.56 19.89 -2.79
N THR A 239 -12.58 20.70 -2.40
CA THR A 239 -11.34 20.86 -3.17
C THR A 239 -10.18 20.24 -2.44
N GLY A 240 -9.21 19.74 -3.21
CA GLY A 240 -8.00 19.14 -2.68
C GLY A 240 -6.80 19.38 -3.57
N ALA A 241 -5.63 19.09 -3.03
CA ALA A 241 -4.39 19.03 -3.77
C ALA A 241 -3.56 17.87 -3.22
N ALA A 242 -2.70 17.31 -4.08
CA ALA A 242 -1.86 16.19 -3.74
C ALA A 242 -0.43 16.37 -4.21
N ASN A 243 0.47 15.65 -3.55
CA ASN A 243 1.86 15.53 -3.95
C ASN A 243 2.42 14.19 -3.48
N GLY A 244 3.13 13.48 -4.35
CA GLY A 244 3.70 12.17 -4.03
C GLY A 244 4.30 11.48 -5.23
N TYR A 245 4.60 10.20 -5.07
CA TYR A 245 5.25 9.37 -6.07
C TYR A 245 4.25 8.43 -6.75
N TYR A 246 4.14 8.57 -8.07
CA TYR A 246 3.15 7.86 -8.89
C TYR A 246 3.81 7.28 -10.11
N LEU A 247 3.60 5.98 -10.35
CA LEU A 247 4.16 5.28 -11.50
C LEU A 247 3.03 4.74 -12.36
N MET A 248 3.01 5.11 -13.64
CA MET A 248 2.10 4.50 -14.61
C MET A 248 2.76 3.25 -15.17
N LEU A 249 2.38 2.09 -14.65
CA LEU A 249 2.79 0.80 -15.18
C LEU A 249 2.07 0.57 -16.50
N ARG A 250 2.86 0.37 -17.56
CA ARG A 250 2.33 -0.14 -18.84
C ARG A 250 1.69 -1.51 -18.61
N PRO A 251 0.80 -1.98 -19.51
CA PRO A 251 0.24 -3.31 -19.39
C PRO A 251 1.35 -4.33 -19.25
N LEU A 252 1.35 -5.03 -18.12
CA LEU A 252 2.33 -6.08 -17.85
C LEU A 252 2.00 -7.29 -18.75
N PRO A 253 3.01 -8.12 -19.07
CA PRO A 253 2.78 -9.38 -19.77
C PRO A 253 1.73 -10.26 -19.07
N ALA A 254 1.15 -11.22 -19.79
CA ALA A 254 0.28 -12.21 -19.17
C ALA A 254 1.03 -13.04 -18.11
N GLY A 255 0.35 -13.35 -17.01
CA GLY A 255 0.88 -14.19 -15.92
C GLY A 255 1.10 -13.44 -14.60
N PRO A 256 1.78 -14.09 -13.65
CA PRO A 256 2.02 -13.53 -12.32
C PRO A 256 3.13 -12.47 -12.34
N HIS A 257 2.93 -11.42 -11.55
CA HIS A 257 3.89 -10.32 -11.37
C HIS A 257 4.05 -9.97 -9.89
N THR A 258 5.25 -9.52 -9.55
CA THR A 258 5.58 -9.01 -8.21
C THR A 258 6.05 -7.57 -8.32
N ILE A 259 5.40 -6.67 -7.59
CA ILE A 259 5.77 -5.25 -7.50
C ILE A 259 6.12 -4.96 -6.05
N HIS A 260 7.39 -4.72 -5.76
CA HIS A 260 7.86 -4.41 -4.41
C HIS A 260 8.28 -2.94 -4.34
N TYR A 261 7.66 -2.18 -3.45
CA TYR A 261 7.83 -0.73 -3.40
C TYR A 261 7.68 -0.18 -2.00
N GLY A 262 8.19 1.03 -1.79
CA GLY A 262 8.12 1.67 -0.49
C GLY A 262 8.99 2.90 -0.38
N GLY A 263 9.26 3.29 0.86
CA GLY A 263 9.98 4.48 1.25
C GLY A 263 9.66 4.87 2.68
N ARG A 264 10.05 6.07 3.10
CA ARG A 264 9.72 6.60 4.43
C ARG A 264 9.13 8.00 4.38
N PHE A 265 8.23 8.29 5.30
CA PHE A 265 7.91 9.65 5.71
C PHE A 265 8.73 10.02 6.95
N HIS A 266 9.60 11.02 6.81
CA HIS A 266 10.36 11.58 7.91
C HIS A 266 9.67 12.84 8.46
N TYR A 267 8.74 12.66 9.39
CA TYR A 267 8.05 13.80 10.01
C TYR A 267 9.00 14.59 10.92
N LEU A 268 8.68 15.86 11.17
CA LEU A 268 9.45 16.75 12.04
C LEU A 268 8.75 16.97 13.37
N ALA A 269 9.53 17.32 14.40
CA ALA A 269 9.00 17.73 15.69
C ALA A 269 8.01 18.91 15.51
N GLY A 270 6.85 18.82 16.16
CA GLY A 270 5.80 19.85 16.08
C GLY A 270 4.80 19.67 14.94
N ASP A 271 5.03 18.75 13.99
CA ASP A 271 4.09 18.51 12.89
C ASP A 271 2.70 18.10 13.36
N PHE A 272 2.66 17.35 14.46
CA PHE A 272 1.43 16.85 15.09
C PHE A 272 1.17 17.50 16.45
N GLY A 273 1.71 18.69 16.66
CA GLY A 273 1.61 19.44 17.90
C GLY A 273 2.82 19.31 18.82
N PRO A 274 2.90 20.14 19.87
CA PRO A 274 4.05 20.22 20.77
C PRO A 274 4.22 18.92 21.58
N GLY A 275 5.48 18.52 21.78
CA GLY A 275 5.86 17.38 22.63
C GLY A 275 5.61 15.99 22.03
N ARG A 276 5.12 15.88 20.79
CA ARG A 276 5.00 14.60 20.10
C ARG A 276 6.29 14.28 19.34
N PRO A 277 6.96 13.15 19.61
CA PRO A 277 8.09 12.73 18.79
C PRO A 277 7.60 12.52 17.35
N PRO A 278 8.37 12.92 16.33
CA PRO A 278 7.98 12.64 14.96
C PRO A 278 7.92 11.12 14.77
N PRO A 279 6.78 10.56 14.32
CA PRO A 279 6.81 9.17 13.90
C PRO A 279 7.69 9.09 12.65
N ASP A 280 8.65 8.16 12.61
CA ASP A 280 9.17 7.73 11.31
C ASP A 280 8.22 6.65 10.80
N TYR A 281 7.67 6.90 9.61
CA TYR A 281 6.75 5.96 8.99
C TYR A 281 7.41 5.31 7.78
N VAL A 282 7.52 3.98 7.77
CA VAL A 282 8.14 3.19 6.70
C VAL A 282 7.06 2.41 5.94
N VAL A 283 6.92 2.67 4.65
CA VAL A 283 6.16 1.82 3.73
C VAL A 283 7.13 0.78 3.17
N ASP A 284 6.76 -0.48 3.26
CA ASP A 284 7.38 -1.58 2.53
C ASP A 284 6.25 -2.54 2.11
N VAL A 285 5.92 -2.54 0.81
CA VAL A 285 4.78 -3.28 0.26
C VAL A 285 5.22 -4.16 -0.89
N THR A 286 4.89 -5.44 -0.80
CA THR A 286 4.94 -6.39 -1.92
C THR A 286 3.52 -6.61 -2.44
N LEU A 287 3.22 -6.10 -3.64
CA LEU A 287 1.99 -6.32 -4.36
C LEU A 287 2.15 -7.51 -5.33
N LEU A 288 1.31 -8.52 -5.17
CA LEU A 288 1.23 -9.68 -6.07
C LEU A 288 0.00 -9.55 -6.95
N VAL A 289 0.16 -9.57 -8.27
CA VAL A 289 -0.95 -9.48 -9.23
C VAL A 289 -0.82 -10.57 -10.29
N THR A 290 -1.95 -10.95 -10.89
CA THR A 290 -1.99 -11.85 -12.05
C THR A 290 -2.65 -11.12 -13.21
N VAL A 291 -2.01 -11.10 -14.37
CA VAL A 291 -2.57 -10.54 -15.61
C VAL A 291 -3.12 -11.66 -16.49
N ALA A 292 -4.31 -11.44 -17.07
CA ALA A 292 -4.95 -12.38 -17.98
C ALA A 292 -4.08 -12.66 -19.23
N PRO A 293 -4.23 -13.84 -19.85
CA PRO A 293 -3.65 -14.16 -21.16
C PRO A 293 -4.01 -13.17 -22.27
#